data_AF-A0A257TW38-F1
#
_entry.id   AF-A0A257TW38-F1
#
_cell.length_a   1.000
_cell.length_b   1.000
_cell.length_c   1.000
_cell.angle_alpha   90.00
_cell.angle_beta   90.00
_cell.angle_gamma   90.00
#
_symmetry.space_group_name_H-M   'P 1'
#
loop_
_entity.id
_entity.type
_entity.pdbx_description
1 polymer ?
#
loop_
_entity_poly.entity_id
_entity_poly.type
_entity_poly.pdbx_seq_one_letter_code
_entity_poly.pdbx_strand_id
1 'polypeptide(L)'
;MKGTVRWLACFCFGVAALGYGEDFGSIGLGYAWLHQSGNRNAFASRYDLSQGLFLESLQLDLRRALAGFDRFEVTASGFGGDPFQHASLKVVDWDREWALNLDYTRREVVLPSPSLDLALAGGAAAGTSGPADGGRFSITRWTSSLTWDGWKAARLRLDLRDVQRSGSRLFSFYGLGAPYVARTSLDERVQEAGISLETRAWPVKVL
;
A
#
# COMPACT_ATOMS: atom_id res chain seq x y z
N MET A 1 -7.62 10.45 9.57
CA MET A 1 -6.25 9.86 9.62
C MET A 1 -5.39 10.34 10.81
N LYS A 2 -5.61 11.52 11.40
CA LYS A 2 -4.88 11.98 12.61
C LYS A 2 -5.02 11.08 13.85
N GLY A 3 -6.14 10.36 13.97
CA GLY A 3 -6.37 9.41 15.08
C GLY A 3 -5.50 8.15 14.97
N THR A 4 -5.30 7.62 13.76
CA THR A 4 -4.61 6.35 13.53
C THR A 4 -3.13 6.41 13.90
N VAL A 5 -2.46 7.54 13.62
CA VAL A 5 -1.04 7.77 13.95
C VAL A 5 -0.80 7.84 15.46
N ARG A 6 -1.75 8.42 16.23
CA ARG A 6 -1.67 8.49 17.69
C ARG A 6 -1.78 7.11 18.34
N TRP A 7 -2.72 6.28 17.88
CA TRP A 7 -2.89 4.92 18.40
C TRP A 7 -1.66 4.04 18.13
N LEU A 8 -1.06 4.16 16.94
CA LEU A 8 0.15 3.43 16.58
C LEU A 8 1.34 3.82 17.45
N ALA A 9 1.55 5.13 17.68
CA ALA A 9 2.61 5.60 18.58
C ALA A 9 2.41 5.09 20.02
N CYS A 10 1.18 5.13 20.56
CA CYS A 10 0.89 4.61 21.89
C CYS A 10 1.07 3.09 22.00
N PHE A 11 0.67 2.33 20.98
CA PHE A 11 0.87 0.87 20.95
C PHE A 11 2.37 0.52 20.97
N CYS A 12 3.19 1.20 20.18
CA CYS A 12 4.63 0.94 20.15
C CYS A 12 5.34 1.35 21.45
N PHE A 13 4.93 2.45 22.11
CA PHE A 13 5.44 2.80 23.45
C PHE A 13 5.05 1.77 24.51
N GLY A 14 3.83 1.22 24.43
CA GLY A 14 3.38 0.14 25.32
C GLY A 14 4.21 -1.13 25.15
N VAL A 15 4.56 -1.47 23.91
CA VAL A 15 5.40 -2.64 23.60
C VAL A 15 6.87 -2.43 24.03
N ALA A 16 7.44 -1.25 23.76
CA ALA A 16 8.82 -0.94 24.17
C ALA A 16 9.00 -0.94 25.70
N ALA A 17 7.95 -0.66 26.47
CA ALA A 17 7.97 -0.68 27.93
C ALA A 17 7.93 -2.10 28.53
N LEU A 18 7.62 -3.14 27.74
CA LEU A 18 7.45 -4.52 28.24
C LEU A 18 8.73 -5.35 28.24
N GLY A 19 9.86 -4.80 27.77
CA GLY A 19 11.24 -5.25 27.98
C GLY A 19 11.45 -6.75 28.28
N TYR A 20 11.28 -7.63 27.27
CA TYR A 20 11.66 -9.04 27.34
C TYR A 20 11.99 -9.58 25.94
N GLY A 21 13.27 -9.54 25.55
CA GLY A 21 13.74 -10.17 24.30
C GLY A 21 14.86 -9.40 23.59
N GLU A 22 15.45 -10.01 22.56
CA GLU A 22 16.21 -9.29 21.51
C GLU A 22 15.21 -8.50 20.65
N ASP A 23 14.66 -7.45 21.24
CA ASP A 23 13.63 -6.62 20.64
C ASP A 23 14.27 -5.47 19.88
N PHE A 24 14.05 -5.42 18.57
CA PHE A 24 14.51 -4.33 17.73
C PHE A 24 13.31 -3.53 17.22
N GLY A 25 13.24 -2.28 17.64
CA GLY A 25 12.19 -1.35 17.25
C GLY A 25 12.77 -0.02 16.81
N SER A 26 12.31 0.51 15.69
CA SER A 26 12.56 1.88 15.26
C SER A 26 11.24 2.55 14.85
N ILE A 27 11.11 3.82 15.23
CA ILE A 27 9.95 4.64 14.88
C ILE A 27 10.50 5.97 14.34
N GLY A 28 10.26 6.24 13.08
CA GLY A 28 10.49 7.53 12.43
C GLY A 28 9.19 8.32 12.36
N LEU A 29 9.14 9.45 13.07
CA LEU A 29 8.04 10.41 13.00
C LEU A 29 8.52 11.69 12.31
N GLY A 30 7.79 12.13 11.28
CA GLY A 30 8.04 13.34 10.53
C GLY A 30 6.97 14.40 10.77
N TYR A 31 7.33 15.67 10.56
CA TYR A 31 6.37 16.78 10.52
C TYR A 31 6.68 17.68 9.33
N ALA A 32 5.68 17.91 8.47
CA ALA A 32 5.82 18.74 7.28
C ALA A 32 4.93 19.98 7.40
N TRP A 33 5.54 21.15 7.23
CA TRP A 33 4.81 22.39 6.99
C TRP A 33 4.97 22.77 5.51
N LEU A 34 3.86 22.92 4.80
CA LEU A 34 3.86 23.39 3.42
C LEU A 34 3.07 24.69 3.27
N HIS A 35 3.64 25.62 2.51
CA HIS A 35 2.95 26.80 2.00
C HIS A 35 2.91 26.68 0.47
N GLN A 36 1.72 26.70 -0.11
CA GLN A 36 1.53 26.57 -1.56
C GLN A 36 1.03 27.90 -2.12
N SER A 37 1.67 28.40 -3.17
CA SER A 37 1.17 29.52 -3.98
C SER A 37 1.19 29.14 -5.46
N GLY A 38 0.11 29.38 -6.19
CA GLY A 38 -0.06 28.97 -7.59
C GLY A 38 -0.96 27.74 -7.82
N ASN A 39 -0.80 27.03 -8.95
CA ASN A 39 -1.68 25.93 -9.34
C ASN A 39 -1.44 24.67 -8.48
N ARG A 40 -2.42 24.38 -7.61
CA ARG A 40 -2.42 23.26 -6.67
C ARG A 40 -2.15 21.90 -7.31
N ASN A 41 -2.63 21.67 -8.53
CA ASN A 41 -2.48 20.40 -9.23
C ASN A 41 -1.06 20.20 -9.78
N ALA A 42 -0.39 21.29 -10.17
CA ALA A 42 1.02 21.25 -10.55
C ALA A 42 1.91 20.92 -9.33
N PHE A 43 1.59 21.46 -8.16
CA PHE A 43 2.28 21.14 -6.91
C PHE A 43 2.05 19.69 -6.48
N ALA A 44 0.80 19.20 -6.48
CA ALA A 44 0.49 17.81 -6.13
C ALA A 44 1.17 16.79 -7.05
N SER A 45 1.43 17.14 -8.32
CA SER A 45 2.18 16.27 -9.23
C SER A 45 3.69 16.20 -8.95
N ARG A 46 4.26 17.15 -8.20
CA ARG A 46 5.70 17.24 -7.88
C ARG A 46 6.04 17.00 -6.41
N TYR A 47 5.14 17.35 -5.50
CA TYR A 47 5.31 17.27 -4.05
C TYR A 47 3.98 16.81 -3.42
N ASP A 48 3.85 15.51 -3.14
CA ASP A 48 2.63 14.92 -2.57
C ASP A 48 2.65 14.88 -1.03
N LEU A 49 3.48 15.72 -0.41
CA LEU A 49 3.58 15.81 1.05
C LEU A 49 2.28 16.38 1.64
N SER A 50 1.67 15.63 2.55
CA SER A 50 0.53 16.13 3.31
C SER A 50 1.03 16.98 4.48
N GLN A 51 0.41 18.14 4.70
CA GLN A 51 0.79 19.04 5.78
C GLN A 51 0.40 18.43 7.14
N GLY A 52 1.35 18.32 8.07
CA GLY A 52 1.13 17.83 9.43
C GLY A 52 2.12 16.76 9.87
N LEU A 53 1.75 16.04 10.95
CA LEU A 53 2.50 14.91 11.50
C LEU A 53 2.25 13.65 10.66
N PHE A 54 3.31 12.96 10.29
CA PHE A 54 3.26 11.72 9.53
C PHE A 54 4.22 10.67 10.09
N LEU A 55 3.93 9.41 9.82
CA LEU A 55 4.78 8.28 10.13
C LEU A 55 5.68 8.02 8.91
N GLU A 56 6.97 8.27 9.06
CA GLU A 56 7.97 8.01 8.03
C GLU A 56 8.23 6.51 7.92
N SER A 57 8.57 5.92 9.06
CA SER A 57 8.85 4.49 9.19
C SER A 57 8.44 4.00 10.57
N LEU A 58 7.97 2.77 10.60
CA LEU A 58 7.81 1.97 11.79
C LEU A 58 8.39 0.62 11.42
N GLN A 59 9.28 0.13 12.26
CA GLN A 59 9.76 -1.23 12.19
C GLN A 59 9.81 -1.76 13.61
N LEU A 60 9.09 -2.83 13.87
CA LEU A 60 9.02 -3.48 15.16
C LEU A 60 9.14 -4.97 14.91
N ASP A 61 10.23 -5.59 15.35
CA ASP A 61 10.40 -7.05 15.33
C ASP A 61 10.55 -7.53 16.76
N LEU A 62 9.49 -8.14 17.27
CA LEU A 62 9.43 -8.71 18.60
C LEU A 62 9.61 -10.21 18.49
N ARG A 63 10.55 -10.75 19.26
CA ARG A 63 10.82 -12.20 19.28
C ARG A 63 10.55 -12.72 20.66
N ARG A 64 9.54 -13.59 20.78
CA ARG A 64 9.12 -14.21 22.05
C ARG A 64 8.74 -13.22 23.17
N ALA A 65 8.53 -11.95 22.83
CA ALA A 65 8.12 -10.92 23.79
C ALA A 65 6.62 -10.96 24.11
N LEU A 66 5.79 -11.54 23.23
CA LEU A 66 4.35 -11.67 23.40
C LEU A 66 3.98 -13.12 23.67
N ALA A 67 3.23 -13.36 24.76
CA ALA A 67 2.75 -14.69 25.12
C ALA A 67 1.95 -15.31 23.96
N GLY A 68 2.35 -16.51 23.53
CA GLY A 68 1.71 -17.25 22.43
C GLY A 68 2.31 -17.02 21.05
N PHE A 69 3.31 -16.13 20.89
CA PHE A 69 3.94 -15.84 19.60
C PHE A 69 5.47 -16.01 19.65
N ASP A 70 6.05 -16.77 18.72
CA ASP A 70 7.50 -16.82 18.54
C ASP A 70 8.01 -15.52 17.91
N ARG A 71 7.22 -14.94 16.99
CA ARG A 71 7.57 -13.69 16.30
C ARG A 71 6.36 -12.83 16.00
N PHE A 72 6.49 -11.54 16.28
CA PHE A 72 5.54 -10.51 15.90
C PHE A 72 6.30 -9.36 15.25
N GLU A 73 6.10 -9.19 13.95
CA GLU A 73 6.77 -8.17 13.14
C GLU A 73 5.74 -7.23 12.53
N VAL A 74 5.92 -5.93 12.75
CA VAL A 74 5.12 -4.86 12.15
C VAL A 74 6.06 -3.91 11.42
N THR A 75 5.76 -3.66 10.15
CA THR A 75 6.41 -2.59 9.40
C THR A 75 5.35 -1.65 8.84
N ALA A 76 5.63 -0.35 8.83
CA ALA A 76 4.78 0.63 8.16
C ALA A 76 5.60 1.82 7.67
N SER A 77 5.25 2.38 6.52
CA SER A 77 5.93 3.54 5.95
C SER A 77 5.01 4.36 5.04
N GLY A 78 5.40 5.63 4.84
CA GLY A 78 4.74 6.54 3.91
C GLY A 78 3.39 7.10 4.38
N PHE A 79 3.00 6.84 5.63
CA PHE A 79 1.71 7.25 6.19
C PHE A 79 1.71 8.73 6.57
N GLY A 80 1.20 9.56 5.66
CA GLY A 80 0.95 10.99 5.89
C GLY A 80 1.62 11.92 4.89
N GLY A 81 1.85 11.46 3.66
CA GLY A 81 2.28 12.34 2.56
C GLY A 81 3.16 11.68 1.51
N ASP A 82 3.35 10.36 1.57
CA ASP A 82 4.06 9.65 0.51
C ASP A 82 3.04 9.12 -0.52
N PRO A 83 3.29 9.26 -1.84
CA PRO A 83 2.49 8.60 -2.87
C PRO A 83 2.51 7.07 -2.71
N PHE A 84 3.48 6.49 -2.00
CA PHE A 84 3.53 5.08 -1.68
C PHE A 84 3.39 4.85 -0.17
N GLN A 85 2.34 4.14 0.22
CA GLN A 85 2.12 3.67 1.59
C GLN A 85 2.28 2.17 1.63
N HIS A 86 2.96 1.67 2.67
CA HIS A 86 3.11 0.26 2.91
C HIS A 86 2.91 -0.05 4.38
N ALA A 87 2.18 -1.12 4.69
CA ALA A 87 2.17 -1.71 6.01
C ALA A 87 2.24 -3.22 5.87
N SER A 88 3.02 -3.88 6.72
CA SER A 88 3.03 -5.33 6.83
C SER A 88 2.91 -5.74 8.30
N LEU A 89 2.19 -6.82 8.54
CA LEU A 89 2.12 -7.51 9.81
C LEU A 89 2.44 -8.97 9.54
N LYS A 90 3.42 -9.50 10.26
CA LYS A 90 3.78 -10.91 10.25
C LYS A 90 3.74 -11.46 11.66
N VAL A 91 2.97 -12.51 11.86
CA VAL A 91 2.80 -13.17 13.15
C VAL A 91 3.10 -14.65 12.96
N VAL A 92 3.93 -15.20 13.82
CA VAL A 92 4.24 -16.63 13.90
C VAL A 92 3.98 -17.09 15.31
N ASP A 93 3.23 -18.18 15.44
CA ASP A 93 2.95 -18.75 16.75
C ASP A 93 4.21 -19.31 17.42
N TRP A 94 4.10 -19.60 18.72
CA TRP A 94 5.19 -20.14 19.53
C TRP A 94 5.77 -21.48 19.05
N ASP A 95 4.90 -22.43 18.72
CA ASP A 95 5.18 -23.78 18.23
C ASP A 95 5.48 -23.80 16.71
N ARG A 96 5.36 -22.65 16.04
CA ARG A 96 5.51 -22.42 14.60
C ARG A 96 4.57 -23.27 13.75
N GLU A 97 3.42 -23.63 14.31
CA GLU A 97 2.40 -24.39 13.59
C GLU A 97 1.59 -23.51 12.64
N TRP A 98 1.49 -22.21 12.89
CA TRP A 98 0.85 -21.29 11.98
C TRP A 98 1.57 -19.95 11.84
N ALA A 99 1.35 -19.34 10.69
CA ALA A 99 1.85 -18.02 10.37
C ALA A 99 0.77 -17.20 9.65
N LEU A 100 0.58 -15.96 10.11
CA LEU A 100 -0.28 -14.96 9.48
C LEU A 100 0.61 -13.87 8.89
N ASN A 101 0.40 -13.56 7.62
CA ASN A 101 0.95 -12.37 6.99
C ASN A 101 -0.20 -11.50 6.49
N LEU A 102 -0.16 -10.21 6.80
CA LEU A 102 -1.04 -9.20 6.25
C LEU A 102 -0.18 -8.12 5.62
N ASP A 103 -0.43 -7.80 4.36
CA ASP A 103 0.26 -6.78 3.61
C ASP A 103 -0.75 -5.78 3.04
N TYR A 104 -0.47 -4.51 3.27
CA TYR A 104 -1.16 -3.39 2.70
C TYR A 104 -0.20 -2.58 1.85
N THR A 105 -0.62 -2.23 0.65
CA THR A 105 0.05 -1.21 -0.16
C THR A 105 -0.98 -0.27 -0.72
N ARG A 106 -0.68 1.02 -0.72
CA ARG A 106 -1.43 2.02 -1.48
C ARG A 106 -0.45 2.84 -2.29
N ARG A 107 -0.79 3.04 -3.56
CA ARG A 107 -0.03 3.88 -4.47
C ARG A 107 -0.94 4.93 -5.07
N GLU A 108 -0.57 6.19 -4.93
CA GLU A 108 -1.14 7.29 -5.69
C GLU A 108 -0.36 7.47 -6.98
N VAL A 109 -1.08 7.69 -8.07
CA VAL A 109 -0.51 7.97 -9.38
C VAL A 109 -1.13 9.25 -9.89
N VAL A 110 -0.27 10.24 -10.10
CA VAL A 110 -0.62 11.51 -10.73
C VAL A 110 0.06 11.53 -12.10
N LEU A 111 -0.74 11.57 -13.15
CA LEU A 111 -0.28 11.73 -14.52
C LEU A 111 -0.35 13.21 -14.89
N PRO A 112 0.72 13.80 -15.45
CA PRO A 112 0.67 15.17 -15.94
C PRO A 112 -0.40 15.33 -17.01
N SER A 113 -0.97 16.53 -17.13
CA SER A 113 -2.01 16.80 -18.13
C SER A 113 -1.39 16.80 -19.53
N PRO A 114 -1.92 16.00 -20.49
CA PRO A 114 -1.47 16.05 -21.88
C PRO A 114 -1.94 17.31 -22.60
N SER A 115 -2.82 18.11 -21.98
CA SER A 115 -3.30 19.37 -22.53
C SER A 115 -2.18 20.39 -22.73
N LEU A 116 -1.09 20.31 -21.96
CA LEU A 116 0.07 21.21 -22.16
C LEU A 116 0.81 20.89 -23.46
N ASP A 117 1.05 19.61 -23.77
CA ASP A 117 1.71 19.21 -25.01
C ASP A 117 0.79 19.35 -26.24
N LEU A 118 -0.51 19.07 -26.12
CA LEU A 118 -1.46 19.27 -27.23
C LEU A 118 -1.71 20.76 -27.54
N ALA A 119 -1.74 21.64 -26.54
CA ALA A 119 -1.90 23.08 -26.76
C ALA A 119 -0.66 23.70 -27.43
N LEU A 120 0.54 23.17 -27.14
CA LEU A 120 1.79 23.57 -27.81
C LEU A 120 1.95 22.96 -29.22
N ALA A 121 1.39 21.76 -29.48
CA ALA A 121 1.59 21.04 -30.75
C ALA A 121 0.56 21.35 -31.85
N GLY A 122 -0.57 21.99 -31.55
CA GLY A 122 -1.56 22.25 -32.59
C GLY A 122 -2.75 23.11 -32.17
N GLY A 123 -2.57 24.44 -32.21
CA GLY A 123 -3.63 25.39 -32.58
C GLY A 123 -4.96 25.34 -31.81
N ALA A 124 -4.99 24.90 -30.55
CA ALA A 124 -6.20 24.97 -29.75
C ALA A 124 -6.51 26.44 -29.43
N ALA A 125 -7.69 26.91 -29.85
CA ALA A 125 -8.14 28.27 -29.59
C ALA A 125 -8.17 28.57 -28.08
N ALA A 126 -7.66 29.74 -27.70
CA ALA A 126 -7.74 30.25 -26.33
C ALA A 126 -9.22 30.33 -25.90
N GLY A 127 -9.64 29.41 -25.03
CA GLY A 127 -11.01 29.40 -24.49
C GLY A 127 -11.69 28.02 -24.42
N THR A 128 -11.16 26.98 -25.06
CA THR A 128 -11.64 25.63 -24.77
C THR A 128 -11.12 25.20 -23.41
N SER A 129 -12.03 25.00 -22.45
CA SER A 129 -11.78 24.32 -21.18
C SER A 129 -11.37 22.87 -21.44
N GLY A 130 -10.12 22.68 -21.88
CA GLY A 130 -9.48 21.36 -21.90
C GLY A 130 -9.45 20.78 -20.49
N PRO A 131 -9.20 19.46 -20.36
CA PRO A 131 -9.08 18.83 -19.05
C PRO A 131 -7.83 19.39 -18.34
N ALA A 132 -8.01 20.50 -17.63
CA ALA A 132 -6.97 21.20 -16.88
C ALA A 132 -6.39 20.33 -15.76
N ASP A 133 -7.12 19.27 -15.40
CA ASP A 133 -6.75 18.29 -14.41
C ASP A 133 -6.25 17.02 -15.12
N GLY A 134 -4.96 16.72 -14.97
CA GLY A 134 -4.36 15.45 -15.37
C GLY A 134 -5.05 14.24 -14.73
N GLY A 135 -4.68 13.04 -15.15
CA GLY A 135 -5.25 11.82 -14.57
C GLY A 135 -4.71 11.60 -13.14
N ARG A 136 -5.60 11.50 -12.14
CA ARG A 136 -5.22 11.07 -10.78
C ARG A 136 -5.99 9.81 -10.42
N PHE A 137 -5.28 8.76 -10.08
CA PHE A 137 -5.88 7.53 -9.58
C PHE A 137 -5.06 6.93 -8.45
N SER A 138 -5.71 6.13 -7.62
CA SER A 138 -5.07 5.38 -6.54
C SER A 138 -5.26 3.88 -6.76
N ILE A 139 -4.27 3.09 -6.37
CA ILE A 139 -4.35 1.64 -6.32
C ILE A 139 -4.09 1.22 -4.88
N THR A 140 -5.08 0.58 -4.26
CA THR A 140 -4.98 -0.01 -2.93
C THR A 140 -4.96 -1.53 -3.08
N ARG A 141 -4.05 -2.20 -2.38
CA ARG A 141 -3.96 -3.66 -2.35
C ARG A 141 -3.84 -4.15 -0.91
N TRP A 142 -4.71 -5.06 -0.55
CA TRP A 142 -4.59 -5.90 0.63
C TRP A 142 -4.26 -7.32 0.19
N THR A 143 -3.28 -7.92 0.85
CA THR A 143 -2.97 -9.34 0.72
C THR A 143 -2.91 -9.92 2.13
N SER A 144 -3.62 -11.02 2.37
CA SER A 144 -3.51 -11.77 3.60
C SER A 144 -3.21 -13.23 3.28
N SER A 145 -2.35 -13.84 4.08
CA SER A 145 -2.07 -15.26 4.00
C SER A 145 -2.06 -15.86 5.40
N LEU A 146 -2.82 -16.92 5.61
CA LEU A 146 -2.74 -17.76 6.79
C LEU A 146 -2.22 -19.13 6.38
N THR A 147 -1.06 -19.51 6.90
CA THR A 147 -0.50 -20.85 6.71
C THR A 147 -0.66 -21.64 8.00
N TRP A 148 -1.21 -22.84 7.89
CA TRP A 148 -1.28 -23.84 8.94
C TRP A 148 -0.42 -25.05 8.54
N ASP A 149 0.55 -25.33 9.39
CA ASP A 149 1.60 -26.33 9.24
C ASP A 149 1.72 -27.27 10.46
N GLY A 150 0.76 -27.22 11.38
CA GLY A 150 0.70 -28.10 12.54
C GLY A 150 0.45 -29.58 12.21
N TRP A 151 0.10 -29.91 10.95
CA TRP A 151 -0.02 -31.31 10.54
C TRP A 151 1.31 -31.85 10.06
N LYS A 152 1.74 -32.98 10.61
CA LYS A 152 2.95 -33.69 10.15
C LYS A 152 2.86 -34.10 8.67
N ALA A 153 1.66 -34.38 8.18
CA ALA A 153 1.41 -34.94 6.86
C ALA A 153 0.94 -33.93 5.80
N ALA A 154 0.61 -32.69 6.18
CA ALA A 154 0.09 -31.71 5.23
C ALA A 154 0.27 -30.26 5.71
N ARG A 155 0.24 -29.33 4.77
CA ARG A 155 0.22 -27.89 5.01
C ARG A 155 -1.02 -27.30 4.33
N LEU A 156 -1.79 -26.54 5.08
CA LEU A 156 -2.92 -25.77 4.57
C LEU A 156 -2.51 -24.30 4.44
N ARG A 157 -2.90 -23.64 3.37
CA ARG A 157 -2.70 -22.21 3.17
C ARG A 157 -3.97 -21.56 2.65
N LEU A 158 -4.36 -20.45 3.27
CA LEU A 158 -5.44 -19.59 2.84
C LEU A 158 -4.84 -18.26 2.41
N ASP A 159 -5.16 -17.80 1.21
CA ASP A 159 -4.73 -16.51 0.69
C ASP A 159 -5.96 -15.67 0.33
N LEU A 160 -6.02 -14.42 0.79
CA LEU A 160 -7.03 -13.47 0.34
C LEU A 160 -6.32 -12.25 -0.25
N ARG A 161 -6.92 -11.69 -1.29
CA ARG A 161 -6.41 -10.49 -1.94
C ARG A 161 -7.57 -9.59 -2.32
N ASP A 162 -7.44 -8.31 -2.00
CA ASP A 162 -8.39 -7.26 -2.41
C ASP A 162 -7.62 -6.15 -3.08
N VAL A 163 -7.94 -5.85 -4.34
CA VAL A 163 -7.33 -4.79 -5.13
C VAL A 163 -8.41 -3.81 -5.53
N GLN A 164 -8.28 -2.56 -5.11
CA GLN A 164 -9.17 -1.48 -5.48
C GLN A 164 -8.41 -0.42 -6.28
N ARG A 165 -9.00 0.04 -7.38
CA ARG A 165 -8.52 1.18 -8.16
C ARG A 165 -9.62 2.22 -8.24
N SER A 166 -9.29 3.44 -7.84
CA SER A 166 -10.25 4.55 -7.84
C SER A 166 -9.65 5.81 -8.42
N GLY A 167 -10.47 6.64 -9.06
CA GLY A 167 -10.09 7.95 -9.57
C GLY A 167 -10.34 8.09 -11.06
N SER A 168 -9.46 8.78 -11.78
CA SER A 168 -9.57 8.98 -13.22
C SER A 168 -8.24 8.73 -13.90
N ARG A 169 -8.29 7.96 -14.97
CA ARG A 169 -7.17 7.76 -15.88
C ARG A 169 -7.42 8.58 -17.13
N LEU A 170 -6.36 9.18 -17.63
CA LEU A 170 -6.38 10.03 -18.79
C LEU A 170 -5.38 9.44 -19.78
N PHE A 171 -5.81 9.15 -21.01
CA PHE A 171 -4.97 8.55 -22.04
C PHE A 171 -5.07 9.37 -23.31
N SER A 172 -3.91 9.67 -23.89
CA SER A 172 -3.79 10.25 -25.22
C SER A 172 -3.71 9.14 -26.25
N PHE A 173 -4.37 9.33 -27.38
CA PHE A 173 -4.28 8.44 -28.54
C PHE A 173 -4.31 9.27 -29.82
N TYR A 174 -3.67 8.76 -30.87
CA TYR A 174 -3.69 9.39 -32.19
C TYR A 174 -4.73 8.69 -33.06
N GLY A 175 -5.61 9.47 -33.69
CA GLY A 175 -6.60 8.98 -34.63
C GLY A 175 -6.92 10.05 -35.67
N LEU A 176 -7.36 9.68 -36.88
CA LEU A 176 -7.85 10.63 -37.90
C LEU A 176 -6.95 11.86 -38.16
N GLY A 177 -5.63 11.73 -38.02
CA GLY A 177 -4.66 12.83 -38.23
C GLY A 177 -4.56 13.87 -37.11
N ALA A 178 -5.18 13.66 -35.95
CA ALA A 178 -5.13 14.56 -34.80
C ALA A 178 -4.90 13.81 -33.46
N PRO A 179 -4.30 14.46 -32.45
CA PRO A 179 -4.19 13.90 -31.11
C PRO A 179 -5.53 14.04 -30.37
N TYR A 180 -6.01 12.94 -29.78
CA TYR A 180 -7.22 12.86 -28.97
C TYR A 180 -6.89 12.51 -27.52
N VAL A 181 -7.77 12.93 -26.63
CA VAL A 181 -7.67 12.68 -25.19
C VAL A 181 -8.98 12.05 -24.71
N ALA A 182 -8.88 10.90 -24.06
CA ALA A 182 -10.01 10.28 -23.38
C ALA A 182 -9.75 10.16 -21.88
N ARG A 183 -10.83 10.34 -21.12
CA ARG A 183 -10.87 10.21 -19.66
C ARG A 183 -11.75 9.03 -19.31
N THR A 184 -11.22 8.11 -18.51
CA THR A 184 -11.96 6.97 -17.97
C THR A 184 -11.97 7.08 -16.46
N SER A 185 -13.15 7.00 -15.85
CA SER A 185 -13.29 6.83 -14.41
C SER A 185 -12.88 5.41 -14.04
N LEU A 186 -11.99 5.28 -13.07
CA LEU A 186 -11.64 4.01 -12.45
C LEU A 186 -12.46 3.87 -11.18
N ASP A 187 -13.23 2.80 -11.11
CA ASP A 187 -13.88 2.29 -9.90
C ASP A 187 -13.89 0.76 -9.99
N GLU A 188 -12.69 0.19 -10.02
CA GLU A 188 -12.49 -1.25 -10.20
C GLU A 188 -12.15 -1.86 -8.84
N ARG A 189 -12.81 -2.97 -8.49
CA ARG A 189 -12.45 -3.77 -7.32
C ARG A 189 -12.37 -5.24 -7.71
N VAL A 190 -11.31 -5.91 -7.30
CA VAL A 190 -11.08 -7.33 -7.52
C VAL A 190 -10.79 -7.98 -6.17
N GLN A 191 -11.56 -9.03 -5.85
CA GLN A 191 -11.37 -9.83 -4.65
C GLN A 191 -11.08 -11.27 -5.07
N GLU A 192 -9.99 -11.82 -4.57
CA GLU A 192 -9.54 -13.18 -4.83
C GLU A 192 -9.39 -13.91 -3.50
N ALA A 193 -9.81 -15.17 -3.47
CA ALA A 193 -9.59 -16.08 -2.36
C ALA A 193 -9.00 -17.39 -2.90
N GLY A 194 -7.93 -17.86 -2.27
CA GLY A 194 -7.23 -19.08 -2.61
C GLY A 194 -7.12 -19.99 -1.40
N ILE A 195 -7.27 -21.29 -1.64
CA ILE A 195 -7.03 -22.33 -0.66
C ILE A 195 -6.04 -23.31 -1.31
N SER A 196 -4.95 -23.60 -0.62
CA SER A 196 -3.96 -24.58 -1.04
C SER A 196 -3.76 -25.62 0.06
N LEU A 197 -3.73 -26.88 -0.35
CA LEU A 197 -3.42 -28.02 0.51
C LEU A 197 -2.25 -28.77 -0.11
N GLU A 198 -1.14 -28.83 0.61
CA GLU A 198 0.07 -29.52 0.20
C GLU A 198 0.28 -30.73 1.10
N THR A 199 0.25 -31.94 0.57
CA THR A 199 0.55 -33.16 1.34
C THR A 199 2.05 -33.42 1.36
N ARG A 200 2.59 -33.74 2.53
CA ARG A 200 4.00 -34.11 2.71
C ARG A 200 4.17 -35.62 2.66
N ALA A 201 5.13 -36.07 1.85
CA ALA A 201 5.61 -37.45 1.77
C ALA A 201 4.50 -38.51 1.71
N TRP A 202 3.92 -38.71 0.52
CA TRP A 202 3.26 -39.97 0.24
C TRP A 202 4.33 -40.97 -0.16
N PRO A 203 4.41 -42.17 0.46
CA PRO A 203 5.23 -43.23 -0.07
C PRO A 203 4.66 -43.64 -1.43
N VAL A 204 5.20 -43.08 -2.51
CA VAL A 204 4.92 -43.53 -3.87
C VAL A 204 5.63 -44.87 -4.05
N LYS A 205 4.91 -45.97 -3.81
CA LYS A 205 5.34 -47.27 -4.33
C LYS A 205 5.12 -47.24 -5.83
N VAL A 206 6.20 -47.05 -6.59
CA VAL A 206 6.22 -47.41 -8.00
C VAL A 206 6.26 -48.93 -8.03
N LEU A 207 5.11 -49.54 -8.38
CA LEU A 207 5.01 -50.97 -8.67
C LEU A 207 5.62 -51.27 -10.03
#